data_AF-A0A448XF22-F1
#
_entry.id   AF-A0A448XF22-F1
#
_cell.length_a   1.000
_cell.length_b   1.000
_cell.length_c   1.000
_cell.angle_alpha   90.00
_cell.angle_beta   90.00
_cell.angle_gamma   90.00
#
_symmetry.space_group_name_H-M   'P 1'
#
loop_
_entity.id
_entity.type
_entity.pdbx_description
1 polymer ?
#
loop_
_entity_poly.entity_id
_entity_poly.type
_entity_poly.pdbx_seq_one_letter_code
_entity_poly.pdbx_strand_id
1 'polypeptide(L)'
;MLTTASWLRQQVAQHPDYLGDSRISSRLTHDLLTACLLVTKGHLRPKDLLPECASRTTTRLPAATLTAEQLLNAKRKAQVDAAQELHAAVSRLIQPGRHPARDAPNTNNAFSANCQDGQTPNHSFGVQSSRP
;
A
#
# COMPACT_ATOMS: atom_id res chain seq x y z
N MET A 1 11.60 -34.09 -5.48
CA MET A 1 12.35 -33.34 -4.45
C MET A 1 13.29 -34.29 -3.74
N LEU A 2 14.51 -33.85 -3.51
CA LEU A 2 15.54 -34.57 -2.77
C LEU A 2 15.49 -34.21 -1.30
N THR A 3 15.96 -35.13 -0.46
CA THR A 3 16.35 -34.78 0.91
C THR A 3 17.69 -34.05 0.88
N THR A 4 17.98 -33.25 1.91
CA THR A 4 19.28 -32.59 2.07
C THR A 4 20.44 -33.58 1.98
N ALA A 5 20.32 -34.75 2.61
CA ALA A 5 21.36 -35.78 2.57
C ALA A 5 21.56 -36.37 1.17
N SER A 6 20.50 -36.54 0.37
CA SER A 6 20.63 -37.00 -1.02
C SER A 6 21.23 -35.92 -1.92
N TRP A 7 20.84 -34.65 -1.72
CA TRP A 7 21.42 -33.53 -2.44
C TRP A 7 22.92 -33.35 -2.14
N LEU A 8 23.32 -33.41 -0.88
CA LEU A 8 24.74 -33.35 -0.49
C LEU A 8 25.55 -34.49 -1.14
N ARG A 9 25.01 -35.71 -1.17
CA ARG A 9 25.68 -36.84 -1.85
C ARG A 9 25.84 -36.61 -3.36
N GLN A 10 24.86 -35.99 -4.03
CA GLN A 10 25.00 -35.62 -5.44
C GLN A 10 26.07 -34.54 -5.65
N GLN A 11 26.11 -33.52 -4.78
CA GLN A 11 27.14 -32.47 -4.84
C GLN A 11 28.56 -33.07 -4.68
N VAL A 12 28.73 -34.01 -3.74
CA VAL A 12 29.99 -34.74 -3.56
C VAL A 12 30.32 -35.58 -4.79
N ALA A 13 29.36 -36.36 -5.29
CA ALA A 13 29.56 -37.27 -6.42
C ALA A 13 29.91 -36.56 -7.75
N GLN A 14 29.43 -35.32 -7.93
CA GLN A 14 29.69 -34.50 -9.12
C GLN A 14 30.98 -33.66 -9.01
N HIS A 15 31.62 -33.63 -7.85
CA HIS A 15 32.80 -32.80 -7.62
C HIS A 15 34.04 -33.38 -8.34
N PRO A 16 34.84 -32.57 -9.05
CA PRO A 16 35.99 -33.07 -9.82
C PRO A 16 37.07 -33.72 -8.95
N ASP A 17 37.24 -33.26 -7.71
CA ASP A 17 38.21 -33.82 -6.77
C ASP A 17 37.69 -35.10 -6.05
N TYR A 18 36.49 -35.59 -6.37
CA TYR A 18 35.95 -36.82 -5.79
C TYR A 18 36.29 -38.04 -6.66
N LEU A 19 36.97 -39.03 -6.07
CA LEU A 19 37.45 -40.22 -6.78
C LEU A 19 36.56 -41.45 -6.60
N GLY A 20 35.36 -41.29 -6.02
CA GLY A 20 34.49 -42.43 -5.72
C GLY A 20 34.97 -43.32 -4.57
N ASP A 21 36.03 -42.91 -3.87
CA ASP A 21 36.69 -43.65 -2.80
C ASP A 21 36.08 -43.37 -1.41
N SER A 22 34.92 -42.71 -1.37
CA SER A 22 34.25 -42.25 -0.14
C SER A 22 35.11 -41.32 0.73
N ARG A 23 36.18 -40.73 0.19
CA ARG A 23 36.98 -39.72 0.88
C ARG A 23 36.57 -38.33 0.43
N ILE A 24 36.47 -37.43 1.40
CA ILE A 24 36.14 -36.02 1.17
C ILE A 24 37.42 -35.22 1.40
N SER A 25 37.91 -34.58 0.35
CA SER A 25 39.08 -33.71 0.42
C SER A 25 38.74 -32.37 1.08
N SER A 26 39.76 -31.65 1.56
CA SER A 26 39.56 -30.31 2.15
C SER A 26 38.94 -29.33 1.15
N ARG A 27 39.34 -29.41 -0.12
CA ARG A 27 38.80 -28.58 -1.20
C ARG A 27 37.33 -28.89 -1.48
N LEU A 28 36.97 -30.17 -1.59
CA LEU A 28 35.58 -30.59 -1.73
C LEU A 28 34.73 -30.10 -0.55
N THR A 29 35.26 -30.21 0.68
CA THR A 29 34.57 -29.73 1.88
C THR A 29 34.29 -28.24 1.82
N HIS A 30 35.29 -27.45 1.44
CA HIS A 30 35.16 -26.00 1.30
C HIS A 30 34.07 -25.63 0.28
N ASP A 31 34.08 -26.26 -0.88
CA ASP A 31 33.14 -25.96 -1.96
C ASP A 31 31.72 -26.41 -1.59
N LEU A 32 31.59 -27.56 -0.93
CA LEU A 32 30.31 -28.05 -0.40
C LEU A 32 29.72 -27.10 0.65
N LEU A 33 30.53 -26.65 1.61
CA LEU A 33 30.08 -25.70 2.64
C LEU A 33 29.77 -24.32 2.07
N THR A 34 30.53 -23.89 1.07
CA THR A 34 30.26 -22.64 0.33
C THR A 34 28.91 -22.73 -0.39
N ALA A 35 28.62 -23.86 -1.05
CA ALA A 35 27.31 -24.08 -1.67
C ALA A 35 26.18 -24.03 -0.62
N CYS A 36 26.34 -24.69 0.53
CA CYS A 36 25.39 -24.61 1.63
C CYS A 36 25.16 -23.16 2.09
N LEU A 37 26.23 -22.37 2.25
CA LEU A 37 26.14 -20.96 2.64
C LEU A 37 25.37 -20.14 1.61
N LEU A 38 25.61 -20.36 0.31
CA LEU A 38 24.87 -19.69 -0.76
C LEU A 38 23.39 -20.05 -0.73
N VAL A 39 23.05 -21.30 -0.41
CA VAL A 39 21.65 -21.72 -0.23
C VAL A 39 21.01 -21.02 0.96
N THR A 40 21.67 -21.00 2.12
CA THR A 40 21.15 -20.35 3.32
C THR A 40 20.98 -18.84 3.13
N LYS A 41 21.88 -18.19 2.39
CA LYS A 41 21.76 -16.76 2.04
C LYS A 41 20.71 -16.47 0.96
N GLY A 42 20.17 -17.50 0.30
CA GLY A 42 19.21 -17.36 -0.78
C GLY A 42 19.82 -16.96 -2.13
N HIS A 43 21.15 -16.97 -2.27
CA HIS A 43 21.83 -16.72 -3.54
C HIS A 43 21.76 -17.92 -4.49
N LEU A 44 21.70 -19.13 -3.94
CA LEU A 44 21.51 -20.36 -4.67
C LEU A 44 20.20 -21.02 -4.24
N ARG A 45 19.35 -21.42 -5.19
CA ARG A 45 18.12 -22.15 -4.90
C ARG A 45 18.04 -23.41 -5.75
N PRO A 46 18.59 -24.54 -5.29
CA PRO A 46 18.59 -25.78 -6.06
C PRO A 46 17.15 -26.28 -6.19
N LYS A 47 16.61 -26.35 -7.41
CA LYS A 47 15.20 -26.75 -7.66
C LYS A 47 14.89 -28.15 -7.12
N ASP A 48 15.87 -29.04 -7.17
CA ASP A 48 15.73 -30.42 -6.69
C ASP A 48 15.59 -30.49 -5.17
N LEU A 49 16.21 -29.57 -4.44
CA LEU A 49 16.15 -29.47 -2.97
C LEU A 49 15.01 -28.58 -2.49
N LEU A 50 14.85 -27.41 -3.11
CA LEU A 50 13.93 -26.34 -2.75
C LEU A 50 13.04 -26.00 -3.95
N PRO A 51 11.86 -26.63 -4.09
CA PRO A 51 10.94 -26.33 -5.17
C PRO A 51 10.46 -24.88 -5.08
N GLU A 52 9.96 -24.39 -6.20
CA GLU A 52 9.24 -23.12 -6.21
C GLU A 52 7.94 -23.28 -5.40
N CYS A 53 7.86 -22.59 -4.26
CA CYS A 53 6.62 -22.48 -3.53
C CYS A 53 5.70 -21.52 -4.29
N ALA A 54 4.74 -22.07 -5.03
CA ALA A 54 3.66 -21.26 -5.57
C ALA A 54 2.74 -20.83 -4.41
N SER A 55 2.68 -19.53 -4.13
CA SER A 55 1.67 -18.99 -3.23
C SER A 55 0.28 -19.33 -3.80
N ARG A 56 -0.53 -20.03 -3.02
CA ARG A 56 -1.94 -20.28 -3.37
C ARG A 56 -2.77 -19.00 -3.30
N THR A 57 -2.26 -18.00 -2.59
CA THR A 57 -2.86 -16.68 -2.52
C THR A 57 -2.26 -15.83 -3.64
N THR A 58 -3.08 -15.47 -4.60
CA THR A 58 -2.74 -14.42 -5.55
C THR A 58 -2.70 -13.08 -4.81
N THR A 59 -1.67 -12.26 -5.05
CA THR A 59 -1.58 -10.89 -4.51
C THR A 59 -2.78 -10.03 -4.92
N ARG A 60 -3.43 -10.41 -6.04
CA ARG A 60 -4.63 -9.74 -6.53
C ARG A 60 -5.87 -10.31 -5.87
N LEU A 61 -6.56 -9.48 -5.10
CA LEU A 61 -7.87 -9.82 -4.55
C LEU A 61 -8.85 -10.22 -5.68
N PRO A 62 -9.65 -11.29 -5.51
CA PRO A 62 -10.61 -11.70 -6.52
C PRO A 62 -11.67 -10.62 -6.75
N ALA A 63 -12.22 -10.58 -7.98
CA ALA A 63 -13.22 -9.58 -8.36
C ALA A 63 -14.40 -9.53 -7.39
N ALA A 64 -14.88 -10.70 -6.93
CA ALA A 64 -15.95 -10.80 -5.94
C ALA A 64 -15.65 -10.03 -4.64
N THR A 65 -14.42 -10.09 -4.12
CA THR A 65 -14.05 -9.32 -2.92
C THR A 65 -14.03 -7.82 -3.17
N LEU A 66 -13.56 -7.38 -4.34
CA LEU A 66 -13.57 -5.96 -4.71
C LEU A 66 -15.00 -5.43 -4.88
N THR A 67 -15.87 -6.19 -5.53
CA THR A 67 -17.29 -5.82 -5.69
C THR A 67 -17.99 -5.77 -4.32
N ALA A 68 -17.74 -6.75 -3.46
CA ALA A 68 -18.32 -6.77 -2.12
C ALA A 68 -17.87 -5.55 -1.30
N GLU A 69 -16.59 -5.20 -1.34
CA GLU A 69 -16.06 -4.00 -0.68
C GLU A 69 -16.71 -2.71 -1.20
N GLN A 70 -16.83 -2.57 -2.53
CA GLN A 70 -17.48 -1.41 -3.15
C GLN A 70 -18.94 -1.27 -2.71
N LEU A 71 -19.70 -2.37 -2.68
CA LEU A 71 -21.10 -2.36 -2.24
C LEU A 71 -21.23 -1.98 -0.77
N LEU A 72 -20.37 -2.53 0.09
CA LEU A 72 -20.36 -2.20 1.51
C LEU A 72 -20.00 -0.73 1.75
N ASN A 73 -19.03 -0.19 1.00
CA ASN A 73 -18.63 1.20 1.09
C ASN A 73 -19.73 2.15 0.59
N ALA A 74 -20.39 1.83 -0.53
CA ALA A 74 -21.52 2.59 -1.04
C ALA A 74 -22.68 2.62 -0.04
N LYS A 75 -23.00 1.46 0.56
CA LYS A 75 -24.04 1.36 1.59
C LYS A 75 -23.71 2.19 2.83
N ARG A 76 -22.47 2.12 3.33
CA ARG A 76 -22.02 2.91 4.48
C ARG A 76 -22.12 4.40 4.19
N LYS A 77 -21.69 4.84 3.00
CA LYS A 77 -21.78 6.24 2.57
C LYS A 77 -23.22 6.75 2.54
N ALA A 78 -24.14 5.99 1.92
CA ALA A 78 -25.55 6.36 1.87
C ALA A 78 -26.18 6.50 3.26
N GLN A 79 -25.82 5.62 4.21
CA GLN A 79 -26.31 5.72 5.59
C GLN A 79 -25.79 6.97 6.31
N VAL A 80 -24.52 7.31 6.12
CA VAL A 80 -23.92 8.53 6.70
C VAL A 80 -24.58 9.77 6.11
N ASP A 81 -24.73 9.82 4.79
CA ASP A 81 -25.34 10.95 4.09
C ASP A 81 -26.81 11.15 4.56
N ALA A 82 -27.58 10.07 4.72
CA ALA A 82 -28.95 10.12 5.25
C ALA A 82 -29.02 10.56 6.72
N ALA A 83 -28.11 10.08 7.56
CA ALA A 83 -28.02 10.49 8.96
C ALA A 83 -27.67 11.98 9.09
N GLN A 84 -26.79 12.47 8.22
CA GLN A 84 -26.38 13.87 8.17
C GLN A 84 -27.52 14.76 7.69
N GLU A 85 -28.30 14.31 6.69
CA GLU A 85 -29.51 15.01 6.24
C GLU A 85 -30.56 15.11 7.35
N LEU A 86 -30.83 14.00 8.04
CA LEU A 86 -31.75 13.98 9.18
C LEU A 86 -31.28 14.93 10.29
N HIS A 87 -29.99 14.89 10.64
CA HIS A 87 -29.40 15.80 11.63
C HIS A 87 -29.55 17.27 11.21
N ALA A 88 -29.31 17.59 9.93
CA ALA A 88 -29.49 18.94 9.41
C ALA A 88 -30.97 19.38 9.44
N ALA A 89 -31.90 18.49 9.10
CA ALA A 89 -33.34 18.77 9.14
C ALA A 89 -33.83 19.03 10.57
N VAL A 90 -33.43 18.17 11.52
CA VAL A 90 -33.73 18.35 12.95
C VAL A 90 -33.15 19.67 13.46
N SER A 91 -31.91 19.99 13.08
CA SER A 91 -31.27 21.26 13.48
C SER A 91 -32.01 22.50 12.96
N ARG A 92 -32.63 22.43 11.77
CA ARG A 92 -33.48 23.52 11.26
C ARG A 92 -34.76 23.69 12.07
N LEU A 93 -35.37 22.60 12.52
CA LEU A 93 -36.59 22.63 13.33
C LEU A 93 -36.36 23.13 14.76
N ILE A 94 -35.18 22.86 15.32
CA ILE A 94 -34.82 23.27 16.68
C ILE A 94 -34.35 24.74 16.74
N GLN A 95 -34.20 25.46 15.62
CA GLN A 95 -33.90 26.90 15.68
C GLN A 95 -35.04 27.64 16.39
N PRO A 96 -34.82 28.19 17.61
CA PRO A 96 -35.85 28.97 18.27
C PRO A 96 -36.06 30.28 17.50
N GLY A 97 -37.32 30.58 17.21
CA GLY A 97 -37.84 31.77 16.52
C GLY A 97 -36.84 32.85 16.09
N ARG A 98 -36.59 32.95 14.78
CA ARG A 98 -36.28 34.24 14.16
C ARG A 98 -37.51 35.14 14.37
N HIS A 99 -37.44 36.03 15.37
CA HIS A 99 -38.32 37.19 15.39
C HIS A 99 -38.17 37.95 14.06
N PRO A 100 -39.27 38.38 13.42
CA PRO A 100 -39.15 39.35 12.34
C PRO A 100 -38.51 40.61 12.94
N ALA A 101 -37.32 40.96 12.45
CA ALA A 101 -36.67 42.21 12.77
C ALA A 101 -37.67 43.33 12.47
N ARG A 102 -38.09 44.02 13.54
CA ARG A 102 -38.92 45.21 13.47
C ARG A 102 -38.13 46.26 12.68
N ASP A 103 -38.67 46.66 11.53
CA ASP A 103 -38.14 47.75 10.73
C ASP A 103 -37.94 48.99 11.60
N ALA A 104 -36.68 49.41 11.74
CA ALA A 104 -36.32 50.75 12.17
C ALA A 104 -35.30 51.28 11.16
N PRO A 105 -35.63 52.31 10.36
CA PRO A 105 -34.66 52.94 9.48
C PRO A 105 -33.69 53.77 10.34
N ASN A 106 -32.50 53.24 10.61
CA ASN A 106 -31.40 54.05 11.11
C ASN A 106 -30.72 54.73 9.91
N THR A 107 -31.23 55.90 9.57
CA THR A 107 -30.57 56.86 8.67
C THR A 107 -29.35 57.42 9.38
N ASN A 108 -28.16 56.85 9.20
CA ASN A 108 -26.87 57.53 9.46
C ASN A 108 -25.71 56.76 8.81
N ASN A 109 -25.46 57.04 7.52
CA ASN A 109 -24.18 57.55 7.02
C ASN A 109 -24.11 57.37 5.50
N ALA A 110 -24.51 58.43 4.80
CA ALA A 110 -24.05 58.72 3.45
C ALA A 110 -22.73 59.50 3.57
N PHE A 111 -21.60 58.81 3.40
CA PHE A 111 -20.25 59.34 3.08
C PHE A 111 -19.32 58.11 3.03
N SER A 112 -18.61 57.72 1.98
CA SER A 112 -18.21 58.37 0.74
C SER A 112 -18.12 57.33 -0.37
N ALA A 113 -18.41 57.76 -1.59
CA ALA A 113 -17.83 57.16 -2.78
C ALA A 113 -16.30 57.27 -2.72
N ASN A 114 -15.61 56.27 -3.29
CA ASN A 114 -14.75 56.42 -4.47
C ASN A 114 -13.44 55.61 -4.37
N CYS A 115 -13.01 55.14 -5.55
CA CYS A 115 -11.66 54.71 -5.94
C CYS A 115 -11.14 53.39 -5.37
N GLN A 116 -10.40 52.53 -6.08
CA GLN A 116 -10.10 52.31 -7.50
C GLN A 116 -9.23 51.03 -7.53
N ASP A 117 -9.16 50.42 -8.71
CA ASP A 117 -8.21 49.44 -9.25
C ASP A 117 -6.96 49.01 -8.44
N GLY A 118 -6.58 47.73 -8.59
CA GLY A 118 -5.19 47.33 -8.36
C GLY A 118 -4.89 45.83 -8.24
N GLN A 119 -4.67 45.19 -9.39
CA GLN A 119 -3.57 44.23 -9.67
C GLN A 119 -3.44 42.87 -8.92
N THR A 120 -3.44 41.80 -9.74
CA THR A 120 -2.66 40.55 -9.61
C THR A 120 -1.13 40.85 -9.65
N PRO A 121 -0.14 39.93 -9.43
CA PRO A 121 -0.18 38.47 -9.61
C PRO A 121 0.73 37.56 -8.71
N ASN A 122 0.63 36.24 -8.98
CA ASN A 122 1.67 35.19 -8.94
C ASN A 122 2.54 34.94 -7.69
N HIS A 123 2.52 33.68 -7.20
CA HIS A 123 3.76 32.88 -7.21
C HIS A 123 3.48 31.36 -7.15
N SER A 124 3.98 30.68 -8.19
CA SER A 124 4.23 29.25 -8.31
C SER A 124 4.98 28.65 -7.12
N PHE A 125 4.75 27.37 -6.83
CA PHE A 125 5.82 26.36 -6.73
C PHE A 125 5.22 24.96 -6.89
N GLY A 126 5.56 24.30 -8.00
CA GLY A 126 5.49 22.85 -8.13
C GLY A 126 6.76 22.20 -7.57
N VAL A 127 6.64 20.98 -7.06
CA VAL A 127 7.77 20.08 -6.86
C VAL A 127 7.36 18.68 -7.31
N GLN A 128 7.95 18.27 -8.43
CA GLN A 128 8.06 16.88 -8.87
C GLN A 128 9.06 16.15 -7.95
N SER A 129 8.80 14.88 -7.64
CA SER A 129 9.82 13.99 -7.10
C SER A 129 9.81 12.67 -7.86
N SER A 130 10.60 12.63 -8.93
CA SER A 130 11.16 11.40 -9.51
C SER A 130 12.20 10.81 -8.55
N ARG A 131 12.23 9.48 -8.43
CA ARG A 131 13.35 8.70 -7.87
C ARG A 131 13.08 7.20 -8.04
N PRO A 132 14.12 6.37 -8.00
CA PRO A 132 15.16 6.16 -9.01
C PRO A 132 14.99 4.80 -9.73
#